data_AF-A0ABD2MQR3-F1
#
_entry.id   AF-A0ABD2MQR3-F1
#
_cell.length_a   1.000
_cell.length_b   1.000
_cell.length_c   1.000
_cell.angle_alpha   90.00
_cell.angle_beta   90.00
_cell.angle_gamma   90.00
#
_symmetry.space_group_name_H-M   'P 1'
#
loop_
_entity.id
_entity.type
_entity.pdbx_description
1 polymer ?
#
loop_
_entity_poly.entity_id
_entity_poly.type
_entity_poly.pdbx_seq_one_letter_code
_entity_poly.pdbx_strand_id
1 'polypeptide(L)'
;MENSSSGFSESISGNQDVRIVDLIKVINELKASVQFLSDKFDQLAGDNTSMLKKVKNLREENSALKRQDVKLEDRITSLQARETSGGVEVSGFSNLHLDNVNDFRPVIMEIANDLLQCGVEDSDLLSCHRVDNKKGSVLVARSS
;
A
#
# COMPACT_ATOMS: atom_id res chain seq x y z
N MET A 1 59.20 -8.02 -77.44
CA MET A 1 58.28 -8.74 -76.53
C MET A 1 58.34 -8.04 -75.17
N GLU A 2 57.79 -6.85 -75.06
CA GLU A 2 57.73 -6.09 -73.80
C GLU A 2 56.42 -5.32 -73.86
N ASN A 3 55.41 -5.77 -73.12
CA ASN A 3 54.16 -5.06 -72.84
C ASN A 3 53.24 -5.83 -71.88
N SER A 4 53.64 -7.03 -71.42
CA SER A 4 52.79 -7.88 -70.59
C SER A 4 52.84 -7.59 -69.08
N SER A 5 53.82 -6.81 -68.59
CA SER A 5 53.99 -6.60 -67.13
C SER A 5 53.20 -5.42 -66.57
N SER A 6 52.88 -4.38 -67.34
CA SER A 6 52.18 -3.19 -66.80
C SER A 6 50.71 -3.48 -66.48
N GLY A 7 50.03 -4.28 -67.29
CA GLY A 7 48.62 -4.66 -67.06
C GLY A 7 48.42 -5.54 -65.81
N PHE A 8 49.43 -6.32 -65.40
CA PHE A 8 49.36 -7.15 -64.20
C PHE A 8 49.52 -6.32 -62.92
N SER A 9 50.43 -5.33 -62.91
CA SER A 9 50.59 -4.40 -61.79
C SER A 9 49.37 -3.48 -61.61
N GLU A 10 48.76 -3.01 -62.71
CA GLU A 10 47.54 -2.20 -62.69
C GLU A 10 46.34 -2.99 -62.14
N SER A 11 46.22 -4.27 -62.51
CA SER A 11 45.15 -5.15 -62.02
C SER A 11 45.28 -5.47 -60.53
N ILE A 12 46.51 -5.56 -60.01
CA ILE A 12 46.77 -5.76 -58.58
C ILE A 12 46.48 -4.48 -57.79
N SER A 13 46.92 -3.32 -58.29
CA SER A 13 46.68 -2.01 -57.66
C SER A 13 45.18 -1.72 -57.56
N GLY A 14 44.42 -1.89 -58.66
CA GLY A 14 42.98 -1.64 -58.67
C GLY A 14 42.21 -2.57 -57.72
N ASN A 15 42.61 -3.84 -57.59
CA ASN A 15 41.99 -4.78 -56.65
C ASN A 15 42.29 -4.45 -55.17
N GLN A 16 43.46 -3.88 -54.88
CA GLN A 16 43.80 -3.43 -53.53
C GLN A 16 43.01 -2.17 -53.15
N ASP A 17 42.84 -1.22 -54.06
CA ASP A 17 42.05 0.00 -53.84
C ASP A 17 40.58 -0.32 -53.56
N VAL A 18 39.98 -1.26 -54.32
CA VAL A 18 38.59 -1.72 -54.08
C VAL A 18 38.45 -2.33 -52.68
N ARG A 19 39.38 -3.20 -52.27
CA ARG A 19 39.36 -3.81 -50.93
C ARG A 19 39.53 -2.79 -49.81
N ILE A 20 40.37 -1.77 -50.01
CA ILE A 20 40.55 -0.67 -49.04
C ILE A 20 39.26 0.13 -48.90
N VAL A 21 38.58 0.45 -49.99
CA VAL A 21 37.28 1.15 -49.98
C VAL A 21 36.22 0.33 -49.24
N ASP A 22 36.14 -0.98 -49.47
CA ASP A 22 35.20 -1.85 -48.77
C ASP A 22 35.54 -1.95 -47.27
N LEU A 23 36.82 -2.01 -46.90
CA LEU A 23 37.24 -2.00 -45.51
C LEU A 23 36.85 -0.68 -44.81
N ILE A 24 36.99 0.45 -45.49
CA ILE A 24 36.58 1.76 -44.98
C ILE A 24 35.07 1.80 -44.74
N LYS A 25 34.26 1.23 -45.64
CA LYS A 25 32.81 1.13 -45.43
C LYS A 25 32.48 0.31 -44.18
N VAL A 26 33.08 -0.87 -44.03
CA VAL A 26 32.87 -1.73 -42.85
C VAL A 26 33.29 -1.02 -41.56
N ILE A 27 34.42 -0.30 -41.57
CA ILE A 27 34.87 0.48 -40.40
C ILE A 27 33.87 1.59 -40.07
N ASN A 28 33.32 2.28 -41.07
CA ASN A 28 32.32 3.33 -40.85
C ASN A 28 31.00 2.77 -40.31
N GLU A 29 30.54 1.62 -40.82
CA GLU A 29 29.36 0.93 -40.30
C GLU A 29 29.56 0.44 -38.86
N LEU A 30 30.75 -0.09 -38.56
CA LEU A 30 31.12 -0.49 -37.20
C LEU A 30 31.13 0.72 -36.26
N LYS A 31 31.72 1.84 -36.69
CA LYS A 31 31.74 3.08 -35.91
C LYS A 31 30.33 3.57 -35.60
N ALA A 32 29.43 3.56 -36.59
CA ALA A 32 28.04 3.93 -36.39
C ALA A 32 27.32 2.99 -35.40
N SER A 33 27.58 1.68 -35.50
CA SER A 33 27.02 0.67 -34.61
C SER A 33 27.51 0.86 -33.17
N VAL A 34 28.80 1.09 -32.98
CA VAL A 34 29.41 1.35 -31.67
C VAL A 34 28.85 2.63 -31.04
N GLN A 35 28.70 3.70 -31.82
CA GLN A 35 28.10 4.94 -31.32
C GLN A 35 26.65 4.71 -30.87
N PHE A 36 25.84 4.03 -31.68
CA PHE A 36 24.47 3.70 -31.33
C PHE A 36 24.37 2.88 -30.04
N LEU A 37 25.23 1.88 -29.87
CA LEU A 37 25.31 1.07 -28.66
C LEU A 37 25.73 1.90 -27.44
N SER A 38 26.67 2.83 -27.60
CA SER A 38 27.07 3.76 -26.53
C SER A 38 25.90 4.63 -26.10
N ASP A 39 25.19 5.24 -27.05
CA ASP A 39 24.04 6.10 -26.76
C ASP A 39 22.93 5.32 -26.05
N LYS A 40 22.70 4.06 -26.45
CA LYS A 40 21.74 3.16 -25.79
C LYS A 40 22.17 2.76 -24.39
N PHE A 41 23.46 2.54 -24.17
CA PHE A 41 23.98 2.24 -22.85
C PHE A 41 23.80 3.43 -21.90
N ASP A 42 24.12 4.63 -22.34
CA ASP A 42 23.95 5.85 -21.55
C ASP A 42 22.47 6.11 -21.22
N GLN A 43 21.58 5.90 -22.19
CA GLN A 43 20.13 5.97 -21.98
C GLN A 43 19.68 4.98 -20.89
N LEU A 44 20.06 3.71 -21.01
CA LEU A 44 19.68 2.67 -20.05
C LEU A 44 20.26 2.91 -18.66
N ALA A 45 21.49 3.43 -18.56
CA ALA A 45 22.10 3.81 -17.30
C ALA A 45 21.32 4.95 -16.61
N GLY A 46 20.87 5.94 -17.39
CA GLY A 46 20.00 7.01 -16.93
C GLY A 46 18.65 6.49 -16.42
N ASP A 47 18.00 5.63 -17.19
CA ASP A 47 16.72 5.01 -16.82
C ASP A 47 16.85 4.17 -15.55
N ASN A 48 17.90 3.36 -15.44
CA ASN A 48 18.16 2.54 -14.26
C ASN A 48 18.36 3.41 -13.00
N THR A 49 19.11 4.50 -13.12
CA THR A 49 19.30 5.46 -12.01
C THR A 49 17.98 6.10 -11.57
N SER A 50 17.15 6.48 -12.54
CA SER A 50 15.81 7.03 -12.30
C SER A 50 14.90 6.01 -11.60
N MET A 51 14.90 4.75 -12.06
CA MET A 51 14.13 3.69 -11.43
C MET A 51 14.58 3.39 -10.01
N LEU A 52 15.89 3.34 -9.75
CA LEU A 52 16.43 3.16 -8.39
C LEU A 52 15.96 4.26 -7.45
N LYS A 53 15.94 5.52 -7.92
CA LYS A 53 15.40 6.64 -7.13
C LYS A 53 13.92 6.48 -6.84
N LYS A 54 13.10 6.07 -7.83
CA LYS A 54 11.67 5.80 -7.63
C LYS A 54 11.44 4.69 -6.61
N VAL A 55 12.19 3.59 -6.70
CA VAL A 55 12.09 2.47 -5.74
C VAL A 55 12.44 2.92 -4.32
N LYS A 56 13.47 3.76 -4.16
CA LYS A 56 13.83 4.32 -2.86
C LYS A 56 12.69 5.15 -2.27
N ASN A 57 12.15 6.09 -3.04
CA ASN A 57 11.04 6.94 -2.60
C ASN A 57 9.81 6.12 -2.20
N LEU A 58 9.42 5.13 -3.02
CA LEU A 58 8.29 4.24 -2.71
C LEU A 58 8.50 3.45 -1.42
N ARG A 59 9.73 3.02 -1.12
CA ARG A 59 10.04 2.33 0.15
C ARG A 59 9.89 3.27 1.35
N GLU A 60 10.32 4.52 1.22
CA GLU A 60 10.20 5.53 2.27
C GLU A 60 8.72 5.87 2.54
N GLU A 61 7.93 6.09 1.48
CA GLU A 61 6.48 6.32 1.56
C GLU A 61 5.75 5.14 2.21
N ASN A 62 6.03 3.91 1.76
CA ASN A 62 5.42 2.71 2.33
C ASN A 62 5.74 2.56 3.82
N SER A 63 6.97 2.88 4.22
CA SER A 63 7.39 2.86 5.63
C SER A 63 6.71 3.97 6.45
N ALA A 64 6.41 5.13 5.86
CA ALA A 64 5.64 6.18 6.50
C ALA A 64 4.16 5.77 6.70
N LEU A 65 3.55 5.20 5.65
CA LEU A 65 2.18 4.71 5.70
C LEU A 65 2.00 3.62 6.76
N LYS A 66 2.89 2.62 6.81
CA LYS A 66 2.85 1.58 7.86
C LYS A 66 2.90 2.15 9.28
N ARG A 67 3.68 3.22 9.49
CA ARG A 67 3.72 3.91 10.80
C ARG A 67 2.44 4.66 11.12
N GLN A 68 1.75 5.19 10.11
CA GLN A 68 0.44 5.80 10.31
C GLN A 68 -0.64 4.75 10.61
N ASP A 69 -0.57 3.61 9.92
CA ASP A 69 -1.50 2.50 10.11
C ASP A 69 -1.49 2.01 11.56
N VAL A 70 -0.30 1.69 12.09
CA VAL A 70 -0.12 1.31 13.51
C VAL A 70 -0.67 2.37 14.47
N LYS A 71 -0.42 3.66 14.21
CA LYS A 71 -0.94 4.74 15.06
C LYS A 71 -2.46 4.83 15.03
N LEU A 72 -3.08 4.55 13.88
CA LEU A 72 -4.53 4.55 13.74
C LEU A 72 -5.14 3.33 14.43
N GLU A 73 -4.55 2.16 14.29
CA GLU A 73 -4.94 0.95 15.01
C GLU A 73 -4.88 1.18 16.53
N ASP A 74 -3.75 1.68 17.05
CA ASP A 74 -3.61 2.01 18.48
C ASP A 74 -4.69 2.97 18.96
N ARG A 75 -5.03 3.97 18.14
CA ARG A 75 -6.06 4.97 18.46
C ARG A 75 -7.46 4.35 18.43
N ILE A 76 -7.75 3.47 17.49
CA ILE A 76 -9.02 2.74 17.42
C ILE A 76 -9.15 1.83 18.65
N THR A 77 -8.12 1.05 18.98
CA THR A 77 -8.12 0.19 20.17
C THR A 77 -8.30 1.01 21.45
N SER A 78 -7.62 2.16 21.56
CA SER A 78 -7.78 3.05 22.72
C SER A 78 -9.20 3.63 22.81
N LEU A 79 -9.80 4.01 21.68
CA LEU A 79 -11.16 4.51 21.64
C LEU A 79 -12.17 3.42 22.01
N GLN A 80 -12.00 2.20 21.50
CA GLN A 80 -12.83 1.04 21.85
C GLN A 80 -12.70 0.69 23.33
N ALA A 81 -11.49 0.70 23.88
CA ALA A 81 -11.27 0.46 25.31
C ALA A 81 -11.93 1.55 26.18
N ARG A 82 -11.84 2.82 25.76
CA ARG A 82 -12.56 3.91 26.43
C ARG A 82 -14.07 3.76 26.26
N GLU A 83 -14.51 3.21 25.14
CA GLU A 83 -15.92 2.97 24.87
C GLU A 83 -16.48 1.89 25.81
N THR A 84 -15.75 0.80 25.99
CA THR A 84 -16.17 -0.32 26.84
C THR A 84 -15.94 -0.06 28.32
N SER A 85 -14.94 0.73 28.71
CA SER A 85 -14.63 0.99 30.14
C SER A 85 -15.73 1.75 30.89
N GLY A 86 -16.62 2.45 30.19
CA GLY A 86 -17.75 3.19 30.78
C GLY A 86 -19.12 2.51 30.59
N GLY A 87 -19.16 1.33 29.97
CA GLY A 87 -20.39 0.58 29.72
C GLY A 87 -20.51 -0.62 30.65
N VAL A 88 -21.66 -0.77 31.32
CA VAL A 88 -22.02 -2.00 32.01
C VAL A 88 -22.84 -2.85 31.05
N GLU A 89 -22.37 -4.07 30.81
CA GLU A 89 -23.07 -5.08 30.00
C GLU A 89 -23.91 -5.98 30.90
N VAL A 90 -25.23 -5.97 30.71
CA VAL A 90 -26.16 -6.86 31.40
C VAL A 90 -26.66 -7.91 30.41
N SER A 91 -26.23 -9.14 30.63
CA SER A 91 -26.57 -10.32 29.80
C SER A 91 -27.70 -11.13 30.43
N GLY A 92 -28.46 -11.87 29.62
CA GLY A 92 -29.53 -12.78 30.09
C GLY A 92 -30.95 -12.35 29.72
N PHE A 93 -31.11 -11.26 28.98
CA PHE A 93 -32.41 -10.83 28.46
C PHE A 93 -32.81 -11.60 27.21
N SER A 94 -33.32 -12.81 27.39
CA SER A 94 -34.04 -13.52 26.32
C SER A 94 -35.47 -12.98 26.22
N ASN A 95 -35.75 -12.25 25.13
CA ASN A 95 -37.11 -11.92 24.66
C ASN A 95 -38.00 -11.09 25.58
N LEU A 96 -37.51 -9.97 26.12
CA LEU A 96 -38.42 -8.93 26.61
C LEU A 96 -39.19 -8.32 25.42
N HIS A 97 -40.47 -8.67 25.29
CA HIS A 97 -41.45 -7.90 24.51
C HIS A 97 -41.77 -6.63 25.30
N LEU A 98 -40.89 -5.64 25.21
CA LEU A 98 -41.18 -4.29 25.65
C LEU A 98 -41.90 -3.57 24.50
N ASP A 99 -43.11 -3.07 24.78
CA ASP A 99 -43.95 -2.35 23.82
C ASP A 99 -43.27 -1.07 23.28
N ASN A 100 -42.17 -0.64 23.91
CA ASN A 100 -41.24 0.37 23.42
C ASN A 100 -39.83 -0.24 23.30
N VAL A 101 -39.49 -0.69 22.09
CA VAL A 101 -38.22 -1.39 21.75
C VAL A 101 -36.95 -0.56 22.02
N ASN A 102 -37.09 0.73 22.34
CA ASN A 102 -36.00 1.70 22.37
C ASN A 102 -35.71 2.32 23.74
N ASP A 103 -36.49 2.02 24.79
CA ASP A 103 -36.21 2.55 26.14
C ASP A 103 -36.09 1.42 27.17
N PHE A 104 -34.83 1.10 27.50
CA PHE A 104 -34.47 0.08 28.48
C PHE A 104 -34.07 0.67 29.84
N ARG A 105 -34.14 2.00 30.00
CA ARG A 105 -33.81 2.67 31.27
C ARG A 105 -34.62 2.12 32.45
N PRO A 106 -35.95 1.87 32.35
CA PRO A 106 -36.71 1.33 33.47
C PRO A 106 -36.20 -0.03 33.96
N VAL A 107 -35.81 -0.90 33.03
CA VAL A 107 -35.30 -2.25 33.35
C VAL A 107 -33.95 -2.17 34.06
N ILE A 108 -33.06 -1.27 33.60
CA ILE A 108 -31.77 -1.05 34.26
C ILE A 108 -31.97 -0.48 35.67
N MET A 109 -32.90 0.46 35.84
CA MET A 109 -33.22 1.06 37.13
C MET A 109 -33.83 0.06 38.11
N GLU A 110 -34.74 -0.80 37.66
CA GLU A 110 -35.31 -1.90 38.46
C GLU A 110 -34.20 -2.85 38.94
N ILE A 111 -33.31 -3.28 38.05
CA ILE A 111 -32.19 -4.17 38.44
C ILE A 111 -31.24 -3.47 39.40
N ALA A 112 -30.85 -2.23 39.10
CA ALA A 112 -29.90 -1.49 39.92
C ALA A 112 -30.44 -1.21 41.32
N ASN A 113 -31.72 -0.80 41.44
CA ASN A 113 -32.28 -0.35 42.70
C ASN A 113 -32.96 -1.46 43.49
N ASP A 114 -33.72 -2.34 42.82
CA ASP A 114 -34.51 -3.36 43.52
C ASP A 114 -33.73 -4.66 43.76
N LEU A 115 -32.87 -5.06 42.81
CA LEU A 115 -32.07 -6.28 42.95
C LEU A 115 -30.70 -6.03 43.57
N LEU A 116 -30.02 -4.95 43.17
CA LEU A 116 -28.64 -4.66 43.57
C LEU A 116 -28.52 -3.58 44.66
N GLN A 117 -29.59 -2.83 44.95
CA GLN A 117 -29.63 -1.77 45.96
C GLN A 117 -28.56 -0.69 45.76
N CYS A 118 -28.28 -0.34 44.49
CA CYS A 118 -27.20 0.58 44.11
C CYS A 118 -27.58 2.07 44.10
N GLY A 119 -28.85 2.45 44.27
CA GLY A 119 -29.27 3.85 44.37
C GLY A 119 -28.93 4.67 43.12
N VAL A 120 -29.14 4.10 41.94
CA VAL A 120 -28.88 4.73 40.64
C VAL A 120 -30.07 5.62 40.27
N GLU A 121 -29.79 6.85 39.82
CA GLU A 121 -30.79 7.80 39.31
C GLU A 121 -30.80 7.84 37.77
N ASP A 122 -31.89 8.32 37.15
CA ASP A 122 -32.00 8.39 35.68
C ASP A 122 -30.98 9.35 35.04
N SER A 123 -30.55 10.38 35.79
CA SER A 123 -29.46 11.28 35.41
C SER A 123 -28.09 10.61 35.37
N ASP A 124 -27.94 9.48 36.05
CA ASP A 124 -26.71 8.71 36.08
C ASP A 124 -26.57 7.85 34.82
N LEU A 125 -27.61 7.73 33.98
CA LEU A 125 -27.61 6.96 32.75
C LEU A 125 -27.51 7.88 31.51
N LEU A 126 -26.36 7.86 30.84
CA LEU A 126 -26.12 8.56 29.59
C LEU A 126 -26.85 7.90 28.40
N SER A 127 -26.74 6.58 28.28
CA SER A 127 -27.40 5.84 27.21
C SER A 127 -27.66 4.40 27.62
N CYS A 128 -28.74 3.83 27.09
CA CYS A 128 -29.05 2.41 27.23
C CYS A 128 -29.55 1.87 25.90
N HIS A 129 -28.96 0.79 25.41
CA HIS A 129 -29.35 0.17 24.15
C HIS A 129 -29.06 -1.32 24.15
N ARG A 130 -29.81 -2.06 23.32
CA ARG A 130 -29.62 -3.48 23.09
C ARG A 130 -28.61 -3.69 21.96
N VAL A 131 -27.64 -4.57 22.20
CA VAL A 131 -26.65 -4.98 21.21
C VAL A 131 -26.82 -6.47 20.97
N ASP A 132 -27.00 -6.85 19.70
CA ASP A 132 -27.04 -8.25 19.30
C ASP A 132 -25.63 -8.78 19.07
N ASN A 133 -25.27 -9.87 19.76
CA ASN A 133 -24.00 -10.56 19.60
C ASN A 133 -24.24 -12.03 19.21
N LYS A 134 -23.22 -12.71 18.72
CA LYS A 134 -23.23 -14.15 18.34
C LYS A 134 -23.67 -15.09 19.48
N LYS A 135 -23.67 -14.62 20.73
CA LYS A 135 -24.06 -15.38 21.93
C LYS A 135 -25.46 -15.03 22.45
N GLY A 136 -26.18 -14.10 21.81
CA GLY A 136 -27.45 -13.54 22.27
C GLY A 136 -27.40 -12.01 22.38
N SER A 137 -28.52 -11.42 22.78
CA SER A 137 -28.62 -9.96 22.97
C SER A 137 -28.19 -9.54 24.37
N VAL A 138 -27.51 -8.40 24.46
CA VAL A 138 -27.00 -7.80 25.70
C VAL A 138 -27.56 -6.38 25.81
N LEU A 139 -27.91 -5.95 27.03
CA LEU A 139 -28.21 -4.55 27.30
C LEU A 139 -26.93 -3.84 27.74
N VAL A 140 -26.58 -2.76 27.05
CA VAL A 140 -25.44 -1.91 27.39
C VAL A 140 -25.97 -0.62 27.97
N ALA A 141 -25.66 -0.37 29.25
CA ALA A 141 -25.98 0.87 29.94
C ALA A 141 -24.69 1.65 30.20
N ARG A 142 -24.69 2.95 29.93
CA ARG A 142 -23.56 3.83 30.18
C ARG A 142 -23.90 4.82 31.27
N SER A 143 -22.99 4.93 32.23
CA SER A 143 -23.12 5.91 33.29
C SER A 143 -22.37 7.21 32.96
N SER A 144 -22.87 8.32 33.49
CA SER A 144 -22.32 9.67 33.32
C SER A 144 -20.96 9.89 33.99
#